data_AF-A0A1B3SM12-F1
#
_entry.id   AF-A0A1B3SM12-F1
#
_cell.length_a   1.000
_cell.length_b   1.000
_cell.length_c   1.000
_cell.angle_alpha   90.00
_cell.angle_beta   90.00
_cell.angle_gamma   90.00
#
_symmetry.space_group_name_H-M   'P 1'
#
loop_
_entity.id
_entity.type
_entity.pdbx_description
1 polymer ?
#
loop_
_entity_poly.entity_id
_entity_poly.type
_entity_poly.pdbx_seq_one_letter_code
_entity_poly.pdbx_strand_id
1 'polypeptide(L)'
;MKKLFNVLGMTSLSLSFISTTQACNLNKSEKTVDLSSISDENLILNPLANNKTSYENAAVETIKTLFSVELLPEIDFTDTCKLASKNEDGLITLTASRNSSKAKGMAHFIVKYSFPEDNKLSLENIKNNKIESNSSDKETIFQKAKDLIKDYCPKAIENNDYELSNYKEAIESSDGSLHVSALKTSKLLMGETDFVISSTSKPFINKDISDLKGDELILKPKTISKFDALQEAAMVIQYYIKSDIEVLPQIDIALNIWDEKNNFKAATKDSDGYAVIIGIYTSDLLITGMATFILKYNDNDLSQKSDPFDAEPGYEEVSSLINEDTLEASEKKLTEYDAWLERKYKGVKRNVDYEYVFVRRLFWDKRWTYYYNLVAKDDSKYLYGGKIINILYKNKS
;
A
#
# COMPACT_ATOMS: atom_id res chain seq x y z
N MET A 1 26.06 26.43 18.95
CA MET A 1 25.08 25.92 19.95
C MET A 1 24.92 26.90 21.11
N LYS A 2 24.26 28.05 20.89
CA LYS A 2 24.05 29.11 21.91
C LYS A 2 22.62 29.71 21.86
N LYS A 3 21.64 28.96 21.35
CA LYS A 3 20.27 29.47 21.13
C LYS A 3 19.16 28.55 21.68
N LEU A 4 19.46 27.73 22.70
CA LEU A 4 18.47 26.80 23.28
C LEU A 4 18.09 27.09 24.75
N PHE A 5 18.53 28.21 25.33
CA PHE A 5 18.32 28.51 26.76
C PHE A 5 17.30 29.62 27.08
N ASN A 6 16.62 30.19 26.09
CA ASN A 6 15.72 31.33 26.28
C ASN A 6 14.21 31.00 26.35
N VAL A 7 13.83 29.72 26.48
CA VAL A 7 12.40 29.31 26.48
C VAL A 7 11.90 28.83 27.86
N LEU A 8 12.74 28.83 28.90
CA LEU A 8 12.40 28.34 30.25
C LEU A 8 12.21 29.44 31.31
N GLY A 9 11.85 30.67 30.90
CA GLY A 9 11.89 31.85 31.77
C GLY A 9 10.61 32.70 31.86
N MET A 10 9.40 32.15 31.65
CA MET A 10 8.16 32.93 31.82
C MET A 10 6.98 32.11 32.38
N THR A 11 7.13 31.51 33.56
CA THR A 11 5.97 31.13 34.39
C THR A 11 6.26 31.41 35.86
N SER A 12 6.30 32.68 36.23
CA SER A 12 6.09 33.08 37.62
C SER A 12 5.37 34.44 37.66
N LEU A 13 4.42 34.52 38.59
CA LEU A 13 3.64 35.70 38.99
C LEU A 13 2.53 36.18 38.05
N SER A 14 1.31 35.71 38.30
CA SER A 14 0.24 36.59 38.82
C SER A 14 -1.01 35.76 39.08
N LEU A 15 -1.47 35.79 40.34
CA LEU A 15 -2.87 35.94 40.76
C LEU A 15 -2.96 35.58 42.26
N SER A 16 -2.27 36.38 43.08
CA SER A 16 -2.60 36.52 44.49
C SER A 16 -3.79 37.46 44.60
N PHE A 17 -5.01 36.99 44.31
CA PHE A 17 -6.21 37.70 44.75
C PHE A 17 -6.51 37.30 46.20
N ILE A 18 -6.13 38.22 47.07
CA ILE A 18 -6.64 38.35 48.43
C ILE A 18 -8.17 38.37 48.35
N SER A 19 -8.80 37.28 48.75
CA SER A 19 -10.22 37.25 49.10
C SER A 19 -10.31 37.25 50.63
N THR A 20 -10.03 38.41 51.23
CA THR A 20 -10.48 38.69 52.59
C THR A 20 -11.95 39.12 52.55
N THR A 21 -12.70 38.50 53.46
CA THR A 21 -14.04 38.86 53.95
C THR A 21 -15.26 38.58 53.07
N GLN A 22 -15.89 37.44 53.33
CA GLN A 22 -17.23 37.42 53.92
C GLN A 22 -17.39 36.11 54.73
N ALA A 23 -16.93 36.13 55.97
CA ALA A 23 -17.39 35.21 57.00
C ALA A 23 -18.81 35.64 57.40
N CYS A 24 -19.76 35.50 56.48
CA CYS A 24 -21.14 35.31 56.88
C CYS A 24 -21.16 33.95 57.56
N ASN A 25 -21.32 34.00 58.87
CA ASN A 25 -21.59 32.89 59.78
C ASN A 25 -22.94 32.27 59.40
N LEU A 26 -23.02 31.69 58.20
CA LEU A 26 -24.02 30.72 57.85
C LEU A 26 -23.60 29.47 58.60
N ASN A 27 -24.14 29.32 59.81
CA ASN A 27 -24.41 28.01 60.39
C ASN A 27 -25.38 27.25 59.46
N LYS A 28 -24.99 27.04 58.20
CA LYS A 28 -25.55 26.02 57.34
C LYS A 28 -24.96 24.77 57.93
N SER A 29 -25.69 24.16 58.86
CA SER A 29 -25.34 22.85 59.39
C SER A 29 -24.93 21.99 58.20
N GLU A 30 -23.65 21.61 58.12
CA GLU A 30 -23.19 20.72 57.06
C GLU A 30 -24.12 19.51 57.10
N LYS A 31 -24.80 19.26 55.97
CA LYS A 31 -25.81 18.23 55.88
C LYS A 31 -25.09 16.89 55.96
N THR A 32 -25.05 16.29 57.14
CA THR A 32 -24.55 14.92 57.32
C THR A 32 -25.57 13.95 56.72
N VAL A 33 -25.15 13.19 55.71
CA VAL A 33 -26.00 12.20 55.02
C VAL A 33 -25.85 10.84 55.68
N ASP A 34 -26.94 10.09 55.77
CA ASP A 34 -26.90 8.70 56.21
C ASP A 34 -26.86 7.78 54.99
N LEU A 35 -25.72 7.13 54.76
CA LEU A 35 -25.55 6.23 53.61
C LEU A 35 -26.54 5.05 53.65
N SER A 36 -27.01 4.65 54.84
CA SER A 36 -28.00 3.59 54.99
C SER A 36 -29.41 4.00 54.55
N SER A 37 -29.64 5.27 54.23
CA SER A 37 -30.93 5.80 53.77
C SER A 37 -31.12 5.77 52.25
N ILE A 38 -30.13 5.30 51.48
CA ILE A 38 -30.23 5.15 50.03
C ILE A 38 -31.25 4.05 49.71
N SER A 39 -32.24 4.35 48.87
CA SER A 39 -33.24 3.36 48.44
C SER A 39 -32.63 2.27 47.56
N ASP A 40 -33.19 1.06 47.61
CA ASP A 40 -32.67 -0.13 46.90
C ASP A 40 -32.47 0.09 45.39
N GLU A 41 -33.35 0.86 44.75
CA GLU A 41 -33.25 1.21 43.33
C GLU A 41 -31.99 2.02 42.99
N ASN A 42 -31.49 2.81 43.94
CA ASN A 42 -30.30 3.64 43.81
C ASN A 42 -29.03 2.91 44.28
N LEU A 43 -29.16 1.68 44.80
CA LEU A 43 -28.03 0.82 45.14
C LEU A 43 -27.51 0.02 43.94
N ILE A 44 -28.12 0.15 42.75
CA ILE A 44 -27.65 -0.51 41.52
C ILE A 44 -26.78 0.46 40.71
N LEU A 45 -25.50 0.11 40.54
CA LEU A 45 -24.54 0.93 39.79
C LEU A 45 -24.31 0.40 38.36
N ASN A 46 -24.00 1.33 37.45
CA ASN A 46 -23.60 1.06 36.08
C ASN A 46 -22.21 1.69 35.78
N PRO A 47 -21.12 1.15 36.35
CA PRO A 47 -19.78 1.70 36.16
C PRO A 47 -19.25 1.45 34.73
N LEU A 48 -18.32 2.29 34.27
CA LEU A 48 -17.76 2.22 32.91
C LEU A 48 -16.78 1.07 32.70
N ALA A 49 -16.17 0.54 33.77
CA ALA A 49 -15.18 -0.53 33.71
C ALA A 49 -15.28 -1.48 34.92
N ASN A 50 -14.82 -2.73 34.76
CA ASN A 50 -14.86 -3.75 35.80
C ASN A 50 -13.66 -3.65 36.76
N ASN A 51 -13.49 -2.50 37.43
CA ASN A 51 -12.41 -2.30 38.38
C ASN A 51 -12.86 -1.43 39.57
N LYS A 52 -12.09 -1.49 40.67
CA LYS A 52 -12.40 -0.79 41.92
C LYS A 52 -12.62 0.72 41.70
N THR A 53 -11.72 1.39 41.00
CA THR A 53 -11.79 2.85 40.78
C THR A 53 -13.07 3.25 40.05
N SER A 54 -13.51 2.49 39.04
CA SER A 54 -14.74 2.78 38.33
C SER A 54 -15.99 2.54 39.19
N TYR A 55 -15.97 1.58 40.11
CA TYR A 55 -17.07 1.30 41.04
C TYR A 55 -17.20 2.43 42.06
N GLU A 56 -16.07 2.86 42.63
CA GLU A 56 -15.98 3.94 43.61
C GLU A 56 -16.50 5.26 43.03
N ASN A 57 -16.03 5.63 41.84
CA ASN A 57 -16.50 6.84 41.16
C ASN A 57 -18.01 6.82 40.89
N ALA A 58 -18.56 5.67 40.48
CA ALA A 58 -20.00 5.53 40.25
C ALA A 58 -20.81 5.65 41.55
N ALA A 59 -20.32 5.05 42.65
CA ALA A 59 -20.96 5.14 43.96
C ALA A 59 -20.94 6.58 44.51
N VAL A 60 -19.79 7.26 44.43
CA VAL A 60 -19.64 8.65 44.89
C VAL A 60 -20.52 9.60 44.07
N GLU A 61 -20.58 9.43 42.74
CA GLU A 61 -21.43 10.26 41.89
C GLU A 61 -22.92 10.05 42.17
N THR A 62 -23.32 8.82 42.48
CA THR A 62 -24.70 8.49 42.90
C THR A 62 -25.05 9.21 44.21
N ILE A 63 -24.16 9.17 45.21
CA ILE A 63 -24.34 9.88 46.49
C ILE A 63 -24.39 11.39 46.28
N LYS A 64 -23.48 11.93 45.45
CA LYS A 64 -23.44 13.35 45.10
C LYS A 64 -24.74 13.79 44.44
N THR A 65 -25.29 12.99 43.53
CA THR A 65 -26.56 13.27 42.86
C THR A 65 -27.74 13.25 43.83
N LEU A 66 -27.84 12.22 44.67
CA LEU A 66 -28.97 12.03 45.58
C LEU A 66 -29.00 13.07 46.71
N PHE A 67 -27.84 13.40 47.27
CA PHE A 67 -27.78 14.19 48.50
C PHE A 67 -27.16 15.58 48.32
N SER A 68 -26.56 15.86 47.16
CA SER A 68 -25.77 17.06 46.88
C SER A 68 -24.57 17.21 47.82
N VAL A 69 -23.91 16.09 48.16
CA VAL A 69 -22.73 16.03 49.03
C VAL A 69 -21.58 15.35 48.31
N GLU A 70 -20.41 15.98 48.33
CA GLU A 70 -19.19 15.44 47.76
C GLU A 70 -18.36 14.74 48.85
N LEU A 71 -18.18 13.42 48.69
CA LEU A 71 -17.38 12.59 49.59
C LEU A 71 -15.98 12.39 49.04
N LEU A 72 -14.98 12.49 49.91
CA LEU A 72 -13.58 12.24 49.58
C LEU A 72 -13.14 10.87 50.13
N PRO A 73 -12.47 10.02 49.32
CA PRO A 73 -11.92 8.75 49.78
C PRO A 73 -10.96 8.93 50.95
N GLU A 74 -10.93 7.99 51.88
CA GLU A 74 -10.09 7.94 53.10
C GLU A 74 -10.37 9.04 54.15
N ILE A 75 -11.02 10.15 53.75
CA ILE A 75 -11.44 11.23 54.64
C ILE A 75 -12.87 10.98 55.09
N ASP A 76 -13.80 10.88 54.14
CA ASP A 76 -15.22 10.79 54.40
C ASP A 76 -15.72 9.33 54.47
N PHE A 77 -15.01 8.41 53.81
CA PHE A 77 -15.37 6.99 53.79
C PHE A 77 -14.16 6.08 53.56
N THR A 78 -14.34 4.80 53.88
CA THR A 78 -13.52 3.68 53.42
C THR A 78 -14.38 2.72 52.60
N ASP A 79 -13.75 1.91 51.75
CA ASP A 79 -14.46 0.99 50.87
C ASP A 79 -13.95 -0.45 50.94
N THR A 80 -14.84 -1.39 50.56
CA THR A 80 -14.46 -2.74 50.15
C THR A 80 -15.11 -3.06 48.82
N CYS A 81 -14.41 -3.78 47.94
CA CYS A 81 -14.86 -4.02 46.58
C CYS A 81 -14.67 -5.50 46.18
N LYS A 82 -15.75 -6.09 45.68
CA LYS A 82 -15.79 -7.37 44.96
C LYS A 82 -16.18 -7.07 43.52
N LEU A 83 -15.31 -7.41 42.57
CA LEU A 83 -15.59 -7.21 41.14
C LEU A 83 -16.69 -8.16 40.69
N ALA A 84 -17.53 -7.69 39.78
CA ALA A 84 -18.54 -8.52 39.13
C ALA A 84 -17.86 -9.53 38.19
N SER A 85 -18.52 -10.66 38.01
CA SER A 85 -18.15 -11.70 37.04
C SER A 85 -19.38 -12.12 36.23
N LYS A 86 -19.18 -12.93 35.19
CA LYS A 86 -20.25 -13.50 34.37
C LYS A 86 -21.39 -14.13 35.17
N ASN A 87 -21.05 -14.72 36.32
CA ASN A 87 -21.97 -15.54 37.10
C ASN A 87 -22.40 -14.87 38.41
N GLU A 88 -21.78 -13.75 38.77
CA GLU A 88 -21.99 -13.11 40.06
C GLU A 88 -21.90 -11.60 39.95
N ASP A 89 -22.88 -10.91 40.52
CA ASP A 89 -22.84 -9.46 40.66
C ASP A 89 -21.63 -9.01 41.49
N GLY A 90 -21.14 -7.83 41.14
CA GLY A 90 -20.14 -7.11 41.93
C GLY A 90 -20.78 -6.40 43.11
N LEU A 91 -19.94 -6.02 44.07
CA LEU A 91 -20.35 -5.32 45.28
C LEU A 91 -19.29 -4.28 45.64
N ILE A 92 -19.70 -3.03 45.81
CA ILE A 92 -18.88 -2.03 46.50
C ILE A 92 -19.62 -1.56 47.76
N THR A 93 -18.94 -1.67 48.90
CA THR A 93 -19.47 -1.21 50.18
C THR A 93 -18.73 0.04 50.60
N LEU A 94 -19.44 1.15 50.76
CA LEU A 94 -18.88 2.39 51.30
C LEU A 94 -19.28 2.51 52.77
N THR A 95 -18.29 2.65 53.65
CA THR A 95 -18.47 2.84 55.09
C THR A 95 -18.02 4.24 55.46
N ALA A 96 -18.91 5.05 56.04
CA ALA A 96 -18.53 6.40 56.46
C ALA A 96 -17.42 6.34 57.51
N SER A 97 -16.41 7.18 57.34
CA SER A 97 -15.31 7.32 58.29
C SER A 97 -15.85 7.85 59.62
N ARG A 98 -15.34 7.36 60.75
CA ARG A 98 -15.78 7.80 62.10
C ARG A 98 -15.68 9.32 62.32
N ASN A 99 -14.78 9.98 61.59
CA ASN A 99 -14.50 11.40 61.70
C ASN A 99 -15.13 12.22 60.57
N SER A 100 -15.92 11.63 59.67
CA SER A 100 -16.57 12.39 58.60
C SER A 100 -17.64 13.32 59.17
N SER A 101 -17.60 14.61 58.80
CA SER A 101 -18.70 15.54 59.06
C SER A 101 -19.83 15.40 58.05
N LYS A 102 -19.55 14.78 56.90
CA LYS A 102 -20.44 14.74 55.73
C LYS A 102 -21.29 13.48 55.65
N ALA A 103 -20.81 12.34 56.15
CA ALA A 103 -21.51 11.06 56.03
C ALA A 103 -21.50 10.26 57.33
N LYS A 104 -22.53 9.43 57.51
CA LYS A 104 -22.62 8.39 58.54
C LYS A 104 -23.23 7.11 57.95
N GLY A 105 -23.10 5.99 58.66
CA GLY A 105 -23.65 4.71 58.23
C GLY A 105 -22.84 4.04 57.12
N MET A 106 -23.49 3.14 56.39
CA MET A 106 -22.88 2.38 55.29
C MET A 106 -23.89 2.12 54.17
N ALA A 107 -23.40 1.96 52.94
CA ALA A 107 -24.18 1.61 51.76
C ALA A 107 -23.53 0.44 51.01
N HIS A 108 -24.37 -0.48 50.51
CA HIS A 108 -23.96 -1.64 49.73
C HIS A 108 -24.48 -1.50 48.30
N PHE A 109 -23.59 -1.13 47.38
CA PHE A 109 -23.95 -0.97 45.98
C PHE A 109 -23.69 -2.25 45.20
N ILE A 110 -24.71 -2.73 44.51
CA ILE A 110 -24.67 -3.88 43.61
C ILE A 110 -24.23 -3.39 42.23
N VAL A 111 -23.20 -4.01 41.68
CA VAL A 111 -22.77 -3.78 40.30
C VAL A 111 -23.19 -4.96 39.45
N LYS A 112 -24.19 -4.76 38.60
CA LYS A 112 -24.60 -5.81 37.66
C LYS A 112 -23.53 -5.99 36.60
N TYR A 113 -23.18 -7.24 36.32
CA TYR A 113 -22.24 -7.58 35.26
C TYR A 113 -22.81 -7.16 33.89
N SER A 114 -22.31 -6.07 33.34
CA SER A 114 -22.68 -5.55 32.00
C SER A 114 -21.47 -5.02 31.24
N PHE A 115 -20.30 -5.62 31.48
CA PHE A 115 -19.08 -5.13 30.85
C PHE A 115 -18.99 -5.58 29.39
N PRO A 116 -18.73 -4.66 28.46
CA PRO A 116 -18.72 -4.94 27.02
C PRO A 116 -17.57 -5.84 26.57
N GLU A 117 -16.67 -6.27 27.45
CA GLU A 117 -15.60 -7.21 27.04
C GLU A 117 -16.14 -8.54 26.52
N ASP A 118 -17.30 -9.02 26.98
CA ASP A 118 -17.95 -10.21 26.40
C ASP A 118 -18.69 -9.95 25.08
N ASN A 119 -18.96 -8.68 24.76
CA ASN A 119 -19.59 -8.31 23.49
C ASN A 119 -18.57 -7.91 22.42
N LYS A 120 -17.28 -7.85 22.78
CA LYS A 120 -16.22 -7.64 21.79
C LYS A 120 -16.12 -8.89 20.93
N LEU A 121 -16.11 -8.68 19.63
CA LEU A 121 -15.87 -9.74 18.67
C LEU A 121 -14.36 -10.02 18.61
N SER A 122 -13.96 -11.27 18.79
CA SER A 122 -12.56 -11.66 18.60
C SER A 122 -12.22 -11.68 17.10
N LEU A 123 -11.11 -11.06 16.72
CA LEU A 123 -10.60 -11.07 15.34
C LEU A 123 -10.22 -12.48 14.87
N GLU A 124 -9.78 -13.36 15.80
CA GLU A 124 -9.47 -14.76 15.52
C GLU A 124 -10.67 -15.55 14.95
N ASN A 125 -11.90 -15.07 15.19
CA ASN A 125 -13.12 -15.72 14.73
C ASN A 125 -13.56 -15.31 13.31
N ILE A 126 -12.77 -14.49 12.60
CA ILE A 126 -13.02 -14.17 11.18
C ILE A 126 -12.78 -15.45 10.35
N LYS A 127 -13.87 -16.12 9.96
CA LYS A 127 -13.81 -17.44 9.30
C LYS A 127 -13.19 -17.43 7.90
N ASN A 128 -13.21 -16.29 7.21
CA ASN A 128 -12.63 -16.15 5.87
C ASN A 128 -11.44 -15.20 5.93
N ASN A 129 -10.33 -15.68 6.49
CA ASN A 129 -9.09 -14.91 6.61
C ASN A 129 -8.26 -14.93 5.31
N LYS A 130 -8.82 -15.41 4.20
CA LYS A 130 -8.13 -15.49 2.91
C LYS A 130 -8.54 -14.31 2.03
N ILE A 131 -7.56 -13.54 1.56
CA ILE A 131 -7.75 -12.45 0.60
C ILE A 131 -7.33 -12.95 -0.77
N GLU A 132 -8.31 -13.14 -1.66
CA GLU A 132 -8.07 -13.46 -3.06
C GLU A 132 -7.96 -12.18 -3.87
N SER A 133 -6.83 -11.97 -4.54
CA SER A 133 -6.56 -10.75 -5.28
C SER A 133 -5.67 -10.97 -6.48
N ASN A 134 -6.10 -10.45 -7.63
CA ASN A 134 -5.31 -10.39 -8.87
C ASN A 134 -4.24 -9.28 -8.82
N SER A 135 -4.22 -8.50 -7.74
CA SER A 135 -3.20 -7.50 -7.45
C SER A 135 -2.60 -7.76 -6.07
N SER A 136 -1.27 -7.71 -6.01
CA SER A 136 -0.48 -7.74 -4.79
C SER A 136 -0.13 -6.33 -4.30
N ASP A 137 -0.75 -5.28 -4.85
CA ASP A 137 -0.53 -3.93 -4.37
C ASP A 137 -1.09 -3.75 -2.94
N LYS A 138 -0.29 -3.13 -2.08
CA LYS A 138 -0.57 -3.00 -0.65
C LYS A 138 -1.91 -2.32 -0.37
N GLU A 139 -2.26 -1.29 -1.12
CA GLU A 139 -3.48 -0.49 -0.89
C GLU A 139 -4.74 -1.30 -1.17
N THR A 140 -4.77 -2.03 -2.29
CA THR A 140 -5.90 -2.93 -2.63
C THR A 140 -6.05 -4.03 -1.59
N ILE A 141 -4.94 -4.63 -1.13
CA ILE A 141 -5.01 -5.66 -0.08
C ILE A 141 -5.53 -5.06 1.24
N PHE A 142 -5.07 -3.85 1.59
CA PHE A 142 -5.53 -3.16 2.79
C PHE A 142 -7.03 -2.87 2.71
N GLN A 143 -7.53 -2.41 1.57
CA GLN A 143 -8.95 -2.16 1.40
C GLN A 143 -9.79 -3.43 1.55
N LYS A 144 -9.37 -4.54 0.92
CA LYS A 144 -10.05 -5.83 1.07
C LYS A 144 -10.06 -6.35 2.51
N ALA A 145 -8.96 -6.18 3.23
CA ALA A 145 -8.88 -6.51 4.64
C ALA A 145 -9.87 -5.70 5.48
N LYS A 146 -9.99 -4.39 5.22
CA LYS A 146 -10.98 -3.51 5.87
C LYS A 146 -12.40 -3.96 5.57
N ASP A 147 -12.68 -4.37 4.33
CA ASP A 147 -14.00 -4.87 3.93
C ASP A 147 -14.37 -6.16 4.69
N LEU A 148 -13.44 -7.13 4.80
CA LEU A 148 -13.63 -8.35 5.60
C LEU A 148 -13.91 -8.05 7.07
N ILE A 149 -13.16 -7.11 7.68
CA ILE A 149 -13.36 -6.69 9.07
C ILE A 149 -14.72 -6.00 9.22
N LYS A 150 -15.14 -5.20 8.24
CA LYS A 150 -16.43 -4.50 8.26
C LYS A 150 -17.60 -5.47 8.09
N ASP A 151 -17.47 -6.50 7.26
CA ASP A 151 -18.49 -7.55 7.15
C ASP A 151 -18.65 -8.32 8.47
N TYR A 152 -17.54 -8.55 9.17
CA TYR A 152 -17.54 -9.20 10.48
C TYR A 152 -18.06 -8.29 11.61
N CYS A 153 -17.62 -7.03 11.64
CA CYS A 153 -18.01 -6.02 12.62
C CYS A 153 -18.33 -4.68 11.92
N PRO A 154 -19.58 -4.44 11.51
CA PRO A 154 -19.96 -3.28 10.66
C PRO A 154 -19.67 -1.90 11.23
N LYS A 155 -19.43 -1.80 12.54
CA LYS A 155 -19.17 -0.55 13.25
C LYS A 155 -17.69 -0.32 13.57
N ALA A 156 -16.81 -1.28 13.27
CA ALA A 156 -15.39 -1.15 13.53
C ALA A 156 -14.76 -0.08 12.62
N ILE A 157 -13.90 0.76 13.19
CA ILE A 157 -13.19 1.84 12.48
C ILE A 157 -11.69 1.63 12.62
N GLU A 158 -10.95 1.64 11.51
CA GLU A 158 -9.48 1.57 11.51
C GLU A 158 -8.88 2.73 12.32
N ASN A 159 -7.79 2.46 13.05
CA ASN A 159 -7.12 3.37 13.99
C ASN A 159 -7.93 3.75 15.25
N ASN A 160 -9.17 3.26 15.39
CA ASN A 160 -9.95 3.38 16.63
C ASN A 160 -10.21 2.01 17.27
N ASP A 161 -10.53 1.02 16.45
CA ASP A 161 -10.86 -0.34 16.88
C ASP A 161 -9.81 -1.38 16.50
N TYR A 162 -9.09 -1.18 15.41
CA TYR A 162 -8.05 -2.09 14.92
C TYR A 162 -6.98 -1.36 14.12
N GLU A 163 -5.85 -2.02 13.88
CA GLU A 163 -4.77 -1.56 13.01
C GLU A 163 -4.30 -2.68 12.07
N LEU A 164 -3.72 -2.29 10.94
CA LEU A 164 -3.15 -3.20 9.94
C LEU A 164 -1.63 -3.08 9.96
N SER A 165 -0.90 -4.19 10.01
CA SER A 165 0.56 -4.19 10.10
C SER A 165 1.20 -5.42 9.44
N ASN A 166 2.54 -5.45 9.38
CA ASN A 166 3.32 -6.61 8.90
C ASN A 166 2.89 -7.15 7.53
N TYR A 167 2.58 -6.24 6.60
CA TYR A 167 2.26 -6.61 5.22
C TYR A 167 3.44 -7.32 4.55
N LYS A 168 3.18 -8.53 4.04
CA LYS A 168 4.07 -9.29 3.19
C LYS A 168 3.37 -9.58 1.88
N GLU A 169 3.97 -9.09 0.80
CA GLU A 169 3.45 -9.30 -0.54
C GLU A 169 3.42 -10.81 -0.90
N ALA A 170 2.35 -11.22 -1.56
CA ALA A 170 2.25 -12.55 -2.14
C ALA A 170 3.08 -12.62 -3.43
N ILE A 171 3.87 -13.68 -3.58
CA ILE A 171 4.68 -13.94 -4.79
C ILE A 171 4.26 -15.26 -5.41
N GLU A 172 4.66 -15.52 -6.66
CA GLU A 172 4.27 -16.74 -7.39
C GLU A 172 4.52 -18.04 -6.61
N SER A 173 5.60 -18.09 -5.83
CA SER A 173 6.02 -19.28 -5.10
C SER A 173 5.50 -19.35 -3.66
N SER A 174 4.84 -18.31 -3.15
CA SER A 174 4.36 -18.29 -1.77
C SER A 174 3.29 -17.24 -1.50
N ASP A 175 2.30 -17.62 -0.69
CA ASP A 175 1.30 -16.70 -0.15
C ASP A 175 1.94 -15.53 0.62
N GLY A 176 1.27 -14.39 0.53
CA GLY A 176 1.53 -13.21 1.34
C GLY A 176 0.76 -13.26 2.65
N SER A 177 0.98 -12.25 3.49
CA SER A 177 0.27 -12.11 4.76
C SER A 177 -0.01 -10.65 5.12
N LEU A 178 -1.06 -10.43 5.90
CA LEU A 178 -1.37 -9.14 6.51
C LEU A 178 -1.84 -9.36 7.94
N HIS A 179 -1.16 -8.76 8.91
CA HIS A 179 -1.52 -8.85 10.31
C HIS A 179 -2.56 -7.79 10.68
N VAL A 180 -3.55 -8.18 11.48
CA VAL A 180 -4.61 -7.31 12.00
C VAL A 180 -4.68 -7.49 13.51
N SER A 181 -4.55 -6.40 14.26
CA SER A 181 -4.64 -6.40 15.72
C SER A 181 -5.74 -5.45 16.19
N ALA A 182 -6.51 -5.87 17.20
CA ALA A 182 -7.49 -5.00 17.84
C ALA A 182 -6.77 -4.01 18.77
N LEU A 183 -7.15 -2.73 18.70
CA LEU A 183 -6.60 -1.73 19.61
C LEU A 183 -7.12 -1.98 21.03
N LYS A 184 -6.25 -1.82 22.04
CA LYS A 184 -6.63 -1.99 23.47
C LYS A 184 -7.81 -1.11 23.88
N THR A 185 -7.96 0.05 23.24
CA THR A 185 -9.04 1.02 23.45
C THR A 185 -10.33 0.65 22.74
N SER A 186 -10.33 -0.34 21.84
CA SER A 186 -11.54 -0.74 21.11
C SER A 186 -12.62 -1.18 22.09
N LYS A 187 -13.86 -0.77 21.79
CA LYS A 187 -15.06 -1.24 22.49
C LYS A 187 -15.76 -2.37 21.73
N LEU A 188 -15.30 -2.68 20.52
CA LEU A 188 -15.98 -3.57 19.56
C LEU A 188 -15.18 -4.84 19.26
N LEU A 189 -13.85 -4.75 19.24
CA LEU A 189 -12.95 -5.82 18.82
C LEU A 189 -11.97 -6.20 19.94
N MET A 190 -11.51 -7.45 19.89
CA MET A 190 -10.39 -7.95 20.70
C MET A 190 -9.54 -8.96 19.88
N GLY A 191 -8.37 -9.29 20.39
CA GLY A 191 -7.48 -10.29 19.79
C GLY A 191 -6.76 -9.78 18.53
N GLU A 192 -6.24 -10.72 17.75
CA GLU A 192 -5.50 -10.48 16.52
C GLU A 192 -5.74 -11.61 15.53
N THR A 193 -5.43 -11.40 14.25
CA THR A 193 -5.47 -12.45 13.23
C THR A 193 -4.53 -12.10 12.09
N ASP A 194 -4.07 -13.13 11.37
CA ASP A 194 -3.37 -12.96 10.11
C ASP A 194 -4.31 -13.29 8.95
N PHE A 195 -4.38 -12.38 7.98
CA PHE A 195 -4.97 -12.66 6.68
C PHE A 195 -3.92 -13.28 5.75
N VAL A 196 -4.29 -14.38 5.09
CA VAL A 196 -3.49 -15.05 4.08
C VAL A 196 -3.82 -14.44 2.72
N ILE A 197 -2.81 -13.93 2.03
CA ILE A 197 -2.97 -13.33 0.72
C ILE A 197 -2.55 -14.37 -0.31
N SER A 198 -3.52 -15.02 -0.93
CA SER A 198 -3.20 -15.88 -2.07
C SER A 198 -3.06 -15.01 -3.30
N SER A 199 -1.88 -15.01 -3.91
CA SER A 199 -1.73 -14.50 -5.26
C SER A 199 -2.56 -15.42 -6.16
N THR A 200 -3.68 -14.92 -6.68
CA THR A 200 -4.24 -15.53 -7.87
C THR A 200 -3.27 -15.12 -8.97
N SER A 201 -2.23 -15.95 -9.16
CA SER A 201 -1.30 -15.81 -10.29
C SER A 201 -2.16 -15.48 -11.49
N LYS A 202 -1.97 -14.29 -12.09
CA LYS A 202 -2.64 -13.97 -13.36
C LYS A 202 -2.46 -15.21 -14.23
N PRO A 203 -3.53 -15.79 -14.80
CA PRO A 203 -3.39 -17.02 -15.56
C PRO A 203 -2.29 -16.79 -16.59
N PHE A 204 -1.15 -17.48 -16.45
CA PHE A 204 -0.09 -17.39 -17.42
C PHE A 204 -0.67 -17.91 -18.72
N ILE A 205 -0.92 -16.99 -19.66
CA ILE A 205 -1.32 -17.38 -21.00
C ILE A 205 -0.05 -17.86 -21.68
N ASN A 206 0.26 -19.14 -21.53
CA ASN A 206 1.35 -19.79 -22.23
C ASN A 206 0.90 -20.04 -23.68
N LYS A 207 1.25 -19.10 -24.55
CA LYS A 207 0.95 -19.19 -25.98
C LYS A 207 2.25 -19.08 -26.75
N ASP A 208 2.50 -20.10 -27.56
CA ASP A 208 3.59 -20.10 -28.52
C ASP A 208 3.09 -19.42 -29.80
N ILE A 209 3.74 -18.32 -30.21
CA ILE A 209 3.36 -17.60 -31.43
C ILE A 209 3.78 -18.34 -32.69
N SER A 210 4.65 -19.35 -32.60
CA SER A 210 4.97 -20.21 -33.74
C SER A 210 3.78 -21.07 -34.19
N ASP A 211 2.74 -21.17 -33.38
CA ASP A 211 1.49 -21.84 -33.71
C ASP A 211 0.58 -21.04 -34.67
N LEU A 212 0.84 -19.73 -34.86
CA LEU A 212 0.11 -18.88 -35.80
C LEU A 212 0.26 -19.38 -37.24
N LYS A 213 -0.83 -19.42 -38.01
CA LYS A 213 -0.84 -19.98 -39.37
C LYS A 213 -1.69 -19.19 -40.36
N GLY A 214 -1.34 -19.31 -41.64
CA GLY A 214 -2.15 -18.79 -42.74
C GLY A 214 -2.32 -17.27 -42.66
N ASP A 215 -3.57 -16.81 -42.69
CA ASP A 215 -3.91 -15.38 -42.68
C ASP A 215 -3.52 -14.67 -41.38
N GLU A 216 -3.34 -15.40 -40.28
CA GLU A 216 -2.87 -14.85 -38.99
C GLU A 216 -1.43 -14.34 -39.08
N LEU A 217 -0.66 -14.75 -40.08
CA LEU A 217 0.71 -14.29 -40.30
C LEU A 217 0.78 -13.09 -41.26
N ILE A 218 -0.36 -12.54 -41.70
CA ILE A 218 -0.38 -11.44 -42.67
C ILE A 218 -0.61 -10.11 -41.94
N LEU A 219 0.36 -9.20 -42.02
CA LEU A 219 0.26 -7.85 -41.47
C LEU A 219 -0.02 -6.82 -42.56
N LYS A 220 -0.84 -5.82 -42.22
CA LYS A 220 -1.19 -4.68 -43.08
C LYS A 220 -0.91 -3.37 -42.33
N PRO A 221 0.35 -3.08 -41.99
CA PRO A 221 0.69 -1.91 -41.20
C PRO A 221 0.32 -0.62 -41.93
N LYS A 222 0.13 0.47 -41.17
CA LYS A 222 -0.21 1.79 -41.73
C LYS A 222 0.90 2.34 -42.62
N THR A 223 2.15 2.17 -42.21
CA THR A 223 3.34 2.41 -43.02
C THR A 223 4.20 1.14 -43.09
N ILE A 224 5.09 1.05 -44.08
CA ILE A 224 6.03 -0.08 -44.22
C ILE A 224 7.24 -0.01 -43.25
N SER A 225 7.12 0.71 -42.14
CA SER A 225 8.19 0.86 -41.14
C SER A 225 8.28 -0.34 -40.18
N LYS A 226 9.45 -0.53 -39.56
CA LYS A 226 9.68 -1.56 -38.52
C LYS A 226 8.74 -1.41 -37.33
N PHE A 227 8.50 -0.16 -36.91
CA PHE A 227 7.68 0.14 -35.74
C PHE A 227 6.21 -0.21 -36.00
N ASP A 228 5.64 0.20 -37.14
CA ASP A 228 4.24 -0.09 -37.46
C ASP A 228 4.01 -1.58 -37.69
N ALA A 229 4.97 -2.30 -38.29
CA ALA A 229 4.90 -3.75 -38.39
C ALA A 229 4.87 -4.42 -37.01
N LEU A 230 5.64 -3.93 -36.04
CA LEU A 230 5.65 -4.46 -34.68
C LEU A 230 4.35 -4.15 -33.92
N GLN A 231 3.78 -2.96 -34.12
CA GLN A 231 2.47 -2.57 -33.57
C GLN A 231 1.35 -3.48 -34.11
N GLU A 232 1.30 -3.70 -35.42
CA GLU A 232 0.30 -4.57 -36.04
C GLU A 232 0.47 -6.03 -35.56
N ALA A 233 1.71 -6.51 -35.45
CA ALA A 233 2.00 -7.84 -34.91
C ALA A 233 1.50 -8.00 -33.46
N ALA A 234 1.67 -6.97 -32.62
CA ALA A 234 1.16 -6.98 -31.25
C ALA A 234 -0.37 -7.12 -31.21
N MET A 235 -1.09 -6.40 -32.07
CA MET A 235 -2.54 -6.50 -32.17
C MET A 235 -3.00 -7.90 -32.60
N VAL A 236 -2.34 -8.50 -33.60
CA VAL A 236 -2.66 -9.86 -34.06
C VAL A 236 -2.39 -10.88 -32.95
N ILE A 237 -1.24 -10.78 -32.28
CA ILE A 237 -0.88 -11.69 -31.19
C ILE A 237 -1.84 -11.52 -30.01
N GLN A 238 -2.24 -10.29 -29.66
CA GLN A 238 -3.25 -10.03 -28.63
C GLN A 238 -4.58 -10.72 -28.94
N TYR A 239 -5.02 -10.64 -30.20
CA TYR A 239 -6.22 -11.34 -30.65
C TYR A 239 -6.07 -12.87 -30.54
N TYR A 240 -4.92 -13.41 -30.97
CA TYR A 240 -4.63 -14.85 -30.92
C TYR A 240 -4.65 -15.41 -29.50
N ILE A 241 -4.05 -14.70 -28.54
CA ILE A 241 -4.02 -15.15 -27.14
C ILE A 241 -5.38 -15.05 -26.45
N LYS A 242 -6.36 -14.35 -27.04
CA LYS A 242 -7.71 -14.12 -26.50
C LYS A 242 -7.68 -13.58 -25.07
N SER A 243 -6.79 -12.62 -24.84
CA SER A 243 -6.56 -12.02 -23.53
C SER A 243 -7.10 -10.59 -23.50
N ASP A 244 -7.65 -10.20 -22.35
CA ASP A 244 -7.94 -8.80 -22.02
C ASP A 244 -6.65 -8.03 -21.65
N ILE A 245 -5.51 -8.73 -21.52
CA ILE A 245 -4.21 -8.13 -21.28
C ILE A 245 -3.65 -7.59 -22.61
N GLU A 246 -3.27 -6.32 -22.61
CA GLU A 246 -2.61 -5.66 -23.75
C GLU A 246 -1.24 -6.27 -24.03
N VAL A 247 -0.96 -6.60 -25.29
CA VAL A 247 0.38 -7.04 -25.74
C VAL A 247 1.16 -5.80 -26.11
N LEU A 248 2.21 -5.49 -25.35
CA LEU A 248 2.99 -4.27 -25.56
C LEU A 248 4.20 -4.54 -26.47
N PRO A 249 4.31 -3.82 -27.61
CA PRO A 249 5.50 -3.84 -28.47
C PRO A 249 6.77 -3.55 -27.67
N GLN A 250 7.84 -4.29 -27.97
CA GLN A 250 9.16 -4.22 -27.32
C GLN A 250 9.21 -4.67 -25.85
N ILE A 251 8.05 -4.93 -25.25
CA ILE A 251 7.94 -5.43 -23.87
C ILE A 251 7.59 -6.91 -23.91
N ASP A 252 6.49 -7.28 -24.57
CA ASP A 252 5.98 -8.66 -24.65
C ASP A 252 6.36 -9.36 -25.95
N ILE A 253 6.65 -8.59 -26.99
CA ILE A 253 7.16 -9.07 -28.28
C ILE A 253 8.25 -8.15 -28.84
N ALA A 254 9.18 -8.68 -29.61
CA ALA A 254 10.16 -7.86 -30.33
C ALA A 254 10.48 -8.44 -31.71
N LEU A 255 11.11 -7.61 -32.54
CA LEU A 255 11.79 -8.12 -33.73
C LEU A 255 12.94 -9.04 -33.28
N ASN A 256 13.19 -10.09 -34.06
CA ASN A 256 14.28 -11.00 -33.79
C ASN A 256 15.63 -10.27 -33.91
N ILE A 257 16.20 -9.86 -32.79
CA ILE A 257 17.45 -9.11 -32.71
C ILE A 257 18.71 -9.93 -33.06
N TRP A 258 18.58 -11.24 -33.31
CA TRP A 258 19.72 -12.12 -33.53
C TRP A 258 20.22 -12.13 -34.98
N ASP A 259 19.40 -11.69 -35.93
CA ASP A 259 19.78 -11.53 -37.33
C ASP A 259 19.23 -10.20 -37.85
N GLU A 260 19.90 -9.10 -37.50
CA GLU A 260 19.47 -7.73 -37.87
C GLU A 260 19.33 -7.52 -39.38
N LYS A 261 19.99 -8.35 -40.19
CA LYS A 261 19.95 -8.27 -41.65
C LYS A 261 18.77 -9.02 -42.24
N ASN A 262 18.23 -10.03 -41.54
CA ASN A 262 17.14 -10.88 -42.04
C ASN A 262 15.94 -10.98 -41.09
N ASN A 263 15.76 -10.03 -40.18
CA ASN A 263 14.59 -9.98 -39.30
C ASN A 263 13.46 -9.09 -39.84
N PHE A 264 13.74 -8.28 -40.86
CA PHE A 264 12.76 -7.37 -41.44
C PHE A 264 13.10 -7.03 -42.89
N LYS A 265 12.08 -7.07 -43.75
CA LYS A 265 12.11 -6.53 -45.10
C LYS A 265 10.82 -5.77 -45.35
N ALA A 266 10.91 -4.49 -45.69
CA ALA A 266 9.73 -3.70 -46.04
C ALA A 266 9.01 -4.28 -47.28
N ALA A 267 7.69 -4.19 -47.29
CA ALA A 267 6.90 -4.52 -48.47
C ALA A 267 7.04 -3.42 -49.54
N THR A 268 6.98 -3.80 -50.81
CA THR A 268 6.90 -2.89 -51.95
C THR A 268 5.63 -3.19 -52.74
N LYS A 269 5.26 -2.30 -53.67
CA LYS A 269 4.14 -2.54 -54.59
C LYS A 269 4.25 -3.89 -55.33
N ASP A 270 5.49 -4.30 -55.63
CA ASP A 270 5.78 -5.46 -56.45
C ASP A 270 6.17 -6.70 -55.64
N SER A 271 6.37 -6.57 -54.32
CA SER A 271 6.81 -7.71 -53.50
C SER A 271 6.39 -7.59 -52.05
N ASP A 272 6.02 -8.72 -51.46
CA ASP A 272 5.78 -8.82 -50.04
C ASP A 272 7.07 -8.57 -49.23
N GLY A 273 6.88 -7.95 -48.08
CA GLY A 273 7.89 -7.84 -47.05
C GLY A 273 7.75 -8.95 -46.01
N TYR A 274 8.57 -8.91 -44.98
CA TYR A 274 8.43 -9.78 -43.82
C TYR A 274 8.91 -9.12 -42.53
N ALA A 275 8.43 -9.62 -41.40
CA ALA A 275 8.93 -9.29 -40.06
C ALA A 275 9.02 -10.56 -39.21
N VAL A 276 10.20 -10.85 -38.66
CA VAL A 276 10.42 -11.99 -37.76
C VAL A 276 10.26 -11.51 -36.33
N ILE A 277 9.20 -11.98 -35.67
CA ILE A 277 8.80 -11.56 -34.33
C ILE A 277 9.07 -12.70 -33.35
N ILE A 278 9.58 -12.35 -32.17
CA ILE A 278 9.82 -13.27 -31.05
C ILE A 278 8.95 -12.86 -29.86
N GLY A 279 8.42 -13.85 -29.14
CA GLY A 279 7.82 -13.64 -27.83
C GLY A 279 8.91 -13.32 -26.80
N ILE A 280 8.68 -12.31 -25.96
CA ILE A 280 9.54 -11.98 -24.83
C ILE A 280 8.91 -12.53 -23.57
N TYR A 281 9.70 -13.25 -22.77
CA TYR A 281 9.28 -13.74 -21.47
C TYR A 281 9.14 -12.55 -20.50
N THR A 282 7.90 -12.16 -20.20
CA THR A 282 7.58 -11.14 -19.18
C THR A 282 6.87 -11.77 -17.98
N SER A 283 6.95 -11.11 -16.82
CA SER A 283 6.33 -11.56 -15.56
C SER A 283 4.81 -11.66 -15.62
N ASP A 284 4.18 -10.98 -16.57
CA ASP A 284 2.72 -10.83 -16.63
C ASP A 284 2.08 -11.56 -17.81
N LEU A 285 2.85 -11.92 -18.85
CA LEU A 285 2.36 -12.60 -20.04
C LEU A 285 3.41 -13.55 -20.62
N LEU A 286 3.08 -14.84 -20.71
CA LEU A 286 4.00 -15.87 -21.17
C LEU A 286 3.87 -16.10 -22.69
N ILE A 287 4.26 -15.11 -23.49
CA ILE A 287 4.35 -15.27 -24.95
C ILE A 287 5.70 -15.90 -25.28
N THR A 288 5.67 -17.06 -25.94
CA THR A 288 6.89 -17.80 -26.31
C THR A 288 6.96 -18.01 -27.82
N GLY A 289 8.12 -18.46 -28.32
CA GLY A 289 8.31 -18.83 -29.72
C GLY A 289 8.65 -17.68 -30.66
N MET A 290 8.64 -18.00 -31.96
CA MET A 290 9.00 -17.10 -33.05
C MET A 290 8.07 -17.32 -34.24
N ALA A 291 7.63 -16.23 -34.86
CA ALA A 291 6.81 -16.25 -36.06
C ALA A 291 7.36 -15.30 -37.12
N THR A 292 7.28 -15.69 -38.39
CA THR A 292 7.58 -14.82 -39.52
C THR A 292 6.28 -14.33 -40.12
N PHE A 293 6.03 -13.04 -39.99
CA PHE A 293 4.89 -12.37 -40.58
C PHE A 293 5.21 -11.89 -41.99
N ILE A 294 4.23 -11.97 -42.88
CA ILE A 294 4.25 -11.43 -44.24
C ILE A 294 3.68 -10.01 -44.19
N LEU A 295 4.45 -9.03 -44.68
CA LEU A 295 3.99 -7.66 -44.79
C LEU A 295 3.39 -7.44 -46.18
N LYS A 296 2.13 -7.03 -46.24
CA LYS A 296 1.48 -6.62 -47.49
C LYS A 296 1.61 -5.12 -47.68
N TYR A 297 1.93 -4.71 -48.91
CA TYR A 297 1.93 -3.31 -49.28
C TYR A 297 0.52 -2.72 -49.16
N ASN A 298 0.41 -1.52 -48.59
CA ASN A 298 -0.84 -0.81 -48.44
C ASN A 298 -0.83 0.39 -49.39
N ASP A 299 -1.67 0.37 -50.44
CA ASP A 299 -1.76 1.45 -51.44
C ASP A 299 -2.17 2.81 -50.83
N ASN A 300 -2.72 2.80 -49.62
CA ASN A 300 -3.04 4.02 -48.86
C ASN A 300 -1.85 4.59 -48.08
N ASP A 301 -0.64 4.03 -48.22
CA ASP A 301 0.57 4.57 -47.62
C ASP A 301 0.98 5.88 -48.34
N LEU A 302 0.43 6.99 -47.84
CA LEU A 302 0.70 8.35 -48.32
C LEU A 302 2.10 8.87 -47.91
N SER A 303 2.89 8.08 -47.17
CA SER A 303 4.18 8.52 -46.60
C SER A 303 5.38 8.38 -47.54
N GLN A 304 5.21 7.87 -48.77
CA GLN A 304 6.30 7.76 -49.76
C GLN A 304 6.85 9.10 -50.31
N LYS A 305 6.60 10.23 -49.66
CA LYS A 305 7.59 11.31 -49.72
C LYS A 305 8.76 10.87 -48.85
N SER A 306 9.70 10.17 -49.47
CA SER A 306 11.01 9.76 -48.94
C SER A 306 11.33 10.56 -47.68
N ASP A 307 11.17 9.91 -46.52
CA ASP A 307 11.60 10.49 -45.26
C ASP A 307 13.10 10.80 -45.47
N PRO A 308 13.57 12.06 -45.35
CA PRO A 308 14.97 12.41 -45.63
C PRO A 308 15.99 11.72 -44.70
N PHE A 309 15.54 10.82 -43.83
CA PHE A 309 16.32 9.99 -42.93
C PHE A 309 16.42 8.51 -43.34
N ASP A 310 16.17 8.17 -44.62
CA ASP A 310 16.61 6.90 -45.22
C ASP A 310 18.14 6.75 -45.28
N ALA A 311 18.91 7.79 -44.92
CA ALA A 311 20.25 7.57 -44.41
C ALA A 311 20.10 6.84 -43.08
N GLU A 312 20.30 5.50 -43.10
CA GLU A 312 20.42 4.67 -41.90
C GLU A 312 20.97 5.54 -40.76
N PRO A 313 20.19 5.84 -39.71
CA PRO A 313 20.83 6.29 -38.49
C PRO A 313 21.69 5.11 -38.10
N GLY A 314 22.98 5.18 -38.45
CA GLY A 314 23.91 4.08 -38.23
C GLY A 314 23.66 3.57 -36.82
N TYR A 315 23.10 2.36 -36.74
CA TYR A 315 23.04 1.60 -35.52
C TYR A 315 24.50 1.27 -35.23
N GLU A 316 25.21 2.19 -34.59
CA GLU A 316 26.41 1.82 -33.87
C GLU A 316 25.91 1.21 -32.57
N GLU A 317 25.63 -0.09 -32.64
CA GLU A 317 25.65 -0.95 -31.46
C GLU A 317 27.02 -0.71 -30.80
N VAL A 318 27.05 -0.01 -29.67
CA VAL A 318 28.25 0.02 -28.82
C VAL A 318 28.28 -1.31 -28.08
N SER A 319 28.53 -2.41 -28.82
CA SER A 319 28.72 -3.74 -28.25
C SER A 319 30.15 -3.85 -27.72
N SER A 320 30.49 -3.11 -26.65
CA SER A 320 31.73 -3.41 -25.93
C SER A 320 31.46 -4.56 -24.96
N LEU A 321 31.90 -5.77 -25.34
CA LEU A 321 31.92 -6.98 -24.50
C LEU A 321 32.73 -6.71 -23.21
N ILE A 322 32.09 -6.82 -22.03
CA ILE A 322 32.78 -6.79 -20.72
C ILE A 322 32.12 -7.82 -19.79
N ASN A 323 32.90 -8.36 -18.85
CA ASN A 323 32.58 -9.47 -17.93
C ASN A 323 32.43 -9.00 -16.47
N GLU A 324 31.44 -8.15 -16.10
CA GLU A 324 31.26 -7.77 -14.68
C GLU A 324 29.78 -7.55 -14.28
N ASP A 325 29.39 -8.12 -13.12
CA ASP A 325 28.01 -8.37 -12.68
C ASP A 325 27.31 -7.25 -11.87
N THR A 326 27.72 -5.96 -11.97
CA THR A 326 27.21 -4.91 -11.06
C THR A 326 26.51 -3.72 -11.73
N LEU A 327 25.51 -3.15 -11.04
CA LEU A 327 24.83 -1.90 -11.41
C LEU A 327 25.83 -0.74 -11.59
N GLU A 328 26.86 -0.70 -10.75
CA GLU A 328 27.94 0.29 -10.81
C GLU A 328 28.71 0.23 -12.15
N ALA A 329 28.93 -0.97 -12.70
CA ALA A 329 29.55 -1.13 -14.02
C ALA A 329 28.65 -0.59 -15.15
N SER A 330 27.33 -0.75 -15.02
CA SER A 330 26.37 -0.19 -15.99
C SER A 330 26.33 1.34 -15.95
N GLU A 331 26.37 1.96 -14.77
CA GLU A 331 26.38 3.41 -14.61
C GLU A 331 27.64 4.06 -15.19
N LYS A 332 28.81 3.42 -15.01
CA LYS A 332 30.07 3.85 -15.61
C LYS A 332 30.01 3.89 -17.13
N LYS A 333 29.34 2.91 -17.76
CA LYS A 333 29.16 2.86 -19.22
C LYS A 333 28.18 3.91 -19.74
N LEU A 334 27.13 4.22 -18.99
CA LEU A 334 26.27 5.37 -19.31
C LEU A 334 27.10 6.66 -19.38
N THR A 335 28.06 6.85 -18.46
CA THR A 335 28.99 7.99 -18.51
C THR A 335 29.90 7.98 -19.74
N GLU A 336 30.42 6.82 -20.15
CA GLU A 336 31.21 6.70 -21.39
C GLU A 336 30.38 7.00 -22.64
N TYR A 337 29.11 6.59 -22.65
CA TYR A 337 28.17 6.86 -23.72
C TYR A 337 27.77 8.34 -23.77
N ASP A 338 27.56 8.98 -22.61
CA ASP A 338 27.34 10.42 -22.51
C ASP A 338 28.49 11.20 -23.17
N ALA A 339 29.73 10.82 -22.86
CA ALA A 339 30.93 11.41 -23.46
C ALA A 339 31.05 11.12 -24.97
N TRP A 340 30.50 10.01 -25.46
CA TRP A 340 30.44 9.73 -26.90
C TRP A 340 29.37 10.59 -27.59
N LEU A 341 28.16 10.71 -27.02
CA LEU A 341 27.09 11.55 -27.54
C LEU A 341 27.54 13.02 -27.63
N GLU A 342 28.20 13.53 -26.60
CA GLU A 342 28.77 14.88 -26.58
C GLU A 342 29.79 15.12 -27.70
N ARG A 343 30.59 14.10 -28.04
CA ARG A 343 31.59 14.18 -29.13
C ARG A 343 30.95 14.12 -30.50
N LYS A 344 29.97 13.24 -30.69
CA LYS A 344 29.29 13.03 -31.99
C LYS A 344 28.31 14.15 -32.30
N TYR A 345 27.60 14.64 -31.28
CA TYR A 345 26.60 15.70 -31.37
C TYR A 345 27.02 16.87 -30.48
N LYS A 346 27.89 17.73 -31.03
CA LYS A 346 28.51 18.83 -30.30
C LYS A 346 27.44 19.73 -29.64
N GLY A 347 27.40 19.71 -28.30
CA GLY A 347 26.49 20.54 -27.50
C GLY A 347 25.31 19.80 -26.86
N VAL A 348 25.12 18.52 -27.15
CA VAL A 348 24.13 17.65 -26.49
C VAL A 348 24.53 17.37 -25.05
N LYS A 349 23.61 17.52 -24.08
CA LYS A 349 23.88 17.28 -22.65
C LYS A 349 22.83 16.37 -22.01
N ARG A 350 23.28 15.40 -21.22
CA ARG A 350 22.38 14.56 -20.40
C ARG A 350 21.60 15.42 -19.39
N ASN A 351 20.36 15.03 -19.14
CA ASN A 351 19.32 15.69 -18.35
C ASN A 351 18.81 17.03 -18.91
N VAL A 352 19.44 17.57 -19.96
CA VAL A 352 18.99 18.77 -20.68
C VAL A 352 18.33 18.36 -22.00
N ASP A 353 19.01 17.53 -22.79
CA ASP A 353 18.56 17.11 -24.11
C ASP A 353 17.97 15.70 -24.11
N TYR A 354 18.40 14.86 -23.18
CA TYR A 354 17.93 13.48 -23.03
C TYR A 354 18.14 12.99 -21.60
N GLU A 355 17.46 11.92 -21.23
CA GLU A 355 17.74 11.17 -20.01
C GLU A 355 17.67 9.67 -20.28
N TYR A 356 18.43 8.88 -19.50
CA TYR A 356 18.19 7.44 -19.50
C TYR A 356 17.11 7.15 -18.49
N VAL A 357 16.06 6.50 -18.98
CA VAL A 357 15.05 5.90 -18.12
C VAL A 357 15.45 4.44 -17.99
N PHE A 358 15.77 4.02 -16.77
CA PHE A 358 15.94 2.61 -16.47
C PHE A 358 14.60 1.91 -16.68
N VAL A 359 14.57 0.98 -17.62
CA VAL A 359 13.32 0.34 -18.05
C VAL A 359 13.16 -0.98 -17.34
N ARG A 360 14.22 -1.80 -17.31
CA ARG A 360 14.07 -3.19 -16.87
C ARG A 360 15.37 -3.88 -16.53
N ARG A 361 15.25 -4.88 -15.64
CA ARG A 361 16.23 -5.92 -15.37
C ARG A 361 15.64 -7.26 -15.81
N LEU A 362 16.24 -7.94 -16.77
CA LEU A 362 15.82 -9.27 -17.25
C LEU A 362 16.80 -10.33 -16.76
N PHE A 363 16.29 -11.50 -16.34
CA PHE A 363 17.12 -12.69 -16.09
C PHE A 363 16.89 -13.70 -17.19
N TRP A 364 17.91 -13.97 -18.02
CA TRP A 364 17.79 -14.92 -19.12
C TRP A 364 19.11 -15.66 -19.32
N ASP A 365 19.04 -16.97 -19.60
CA ASP A 365 20.19 -17.88 -19.70
C ASP A 365 21.19 -17.77 -18.52
N LYS A 366 20.64 -17.84 -17.30
CA LYS A 366 21.35 -17.73 -16.00
C LYS A 366 22.01 -16.38 -15.72
N ARG A 367 21.62 -15.30 -16.40
CA ARG A 367 22.33 -14.02 -16.38
C ARG A 367 21.39 -12.82 -16.34
N TRP A 368 21.84 -11.72 -15.74
CA TRP A 368 21.08 -10.48 -15.66
C TRP A 368 21.45 -9.52 -16.80
N THR A 369 20.45 -8.98 -17.50
CA THR A 369 20.60 -7.95 -18.53
C THR A 369 19.81 -6.71 -18.12
N TYR A 370 20.43 -5.53 -18.21
CA TYR A 370 19.84 -4.26 -17.82
C TYR A 370 19.52 -3.43 -19.07
N TYR A 371 18.29 -2.91 -19.13
CA TYR A 371 17.77 -2.14 -20.25
C TYR A 371 17.55 -0.69 -19.84
N TYR A 372 18.12 0.22 -20.61
CA TYR A 372 17.97 1.67 -20.44
C TYR A 372 17.44 2.23 -21.75
N ASN A 373 16.34 2.99 -21.70
CA ASN A 373 15.86 3.76 -22.84
C ASN A 373 16.45 5.16 -22.75
N LEU A 374 17.01 5.65 -23.85
CA LEU A 374 17.32 7.06 -24.00
C LEU A 374 16.03 7.79 -24.42
N VAL A 375 15.57 8.69 -23.57
CA VAL A 375 14.39 9.52 -23.83
C VAL A 375 14.88 10.92 -24.14
N ALA A 376 14.66 11.39 -25.36
CA ALA A 376 14.92 12.78 -25.73
C ALA A 376 13.86 13.69 -25.07
N LYS A 377 14.29 14.85 -24.57
CA LYS A 377 13.36 15.84 -24.00
C LYS A 377 12.72 16.66 -25.11
N ASP A 378 11.45 17.03 -24.93
CA ASP A 378 10.62 17.69 -25.95
C ASP A 378 11.20 19.03 -26.46
N ASP A 379 12.04 19.68 -25.65
CA ASP A 379 12.71 20.93 -25.96
C ASP A 379 14.16 20.76 -26.47
N SER A 380 14.62 19.52 -26.65
CA SER A 380 15.96 19.28 -27.19
C SER A 380 16.06 19.79 -28.61
N LYS A 381 17.02 20.69 -28.84
CA LYS A 381 17.32 21.21 -30.19
C LYS A 381 18.14 20.23 -31.04
N TYR A 382 18.60 19.14 -30.42
CA TYR A 382 19.59 18.24 -31.01
C TYR A 382 19.08 16.81 -31.20
N LEU A 383 18.05 16.40 -30.46
CA LEU A 383 17.50 15.04 -30.48
C LEU A 383 15.98 15.11 -30.74
N TYR A 384 15.57 15.13 -32.01
CA TYR A 384 14.16 15.03 -32.41
C TYR A 384 13.83 13.60 -32.85
N GLY A 385 12.69 13.07 -32.36
CA GLY A 385 12.23 11.71 -32.61
C GLY A 385 12.91 10.72 -31.65
N GLY A 386 12.22 10.36 -30.56
CA GLY A 386 12.75 9.51 -29.51
C GLY A 386 13.43 8.26 -30.05
N LYS A 387 14.77 8.22 -29.98
CA LYS A 387 15.56 7.05 -30.32
C LYS A 387 15.66 6.13 -29.11
N ILE A 388 15.04 4.97 -29.19
CA ILE A 388 15.27 3.88 -28.24
C ILE A 388 16.62 3.26 -28.56
N ILE A 389 17.60 3.46 -27.68
CA ILE A 389 18.93 2.86 -27.79
C ILE A 389 18.96 1.65 -26.86
N ASN A 390 18.96 0.45 -27.43
CA ASN A 390 19.06 -0.79 -26.67
C ASN A 390 20.53 -1.08 -26.37
N ILE A 391 20.91 -1.08 -25.09
CA ILE A 391 22.24 -1.54 -24.65
C ILE A 391 22.10 -3.00 -24.25
N LEU A 392 22.56 -3.92 -25.12
CA LEU A 392 22.53 -5.36 -24.85
C LEU A 392 23.77 -5.79 -24.06
N TYR A 393 23.57 -6.44 -22.92
CA TYR A 393 24.66 -7.07 -22.15
C TYR A 393 24.66 -8.58 -22.38
N LYS A 394 25.66 -9.08 -23.10
CA LYS A 394 25.93 -10.52 -23.30
C LYS A 394 27.17 -10.92 -22.50
N ASN A 395 27.03 -11.97 -21.71
CA ASN A 395 28.13 -12.58 -20.96
C ASN A 395 28.69 -13.79 -21.79
N LYS A 396 29.90 -14.27 -21.50
CA LYS A 396 30.43 -15.53 -22.09
C LYS A 396 30.34 -16.67 -21.07
N SER A 397 30.04 -17.87 -21.57
CA SER A 397 30.09 -19.13 -20.83
C SER A 397 31.49 -19.46 -20.34
#